data_AF-A0A9E6JTY0-F1
#
_entry.id   AF-A0A9E6JTY0-F1
#
_cell.length_a   1.000
_cell.length_b   1.000
_cell.length_c   1.000
_cell.angle_alpha   90.00
_cell.angle_beta   90.00
_cell.angle_gamma   90.00
#
_symmetry.space_group_name_H-M   'P 1'
#
loop_
_entity.id
_entity.type
_entity.pdbx_description
1 polymer ?
#
loop_
_entity_poly.entity_id
_entity_poly.type
_entity_poly.pdbx_seq_one_letter_code
_entity_poly.pdbx_strand_id
1 'polypeptide(L)'
;FNFEFYYFTDELFALLFCFLIANISNKRHYFFDNKIMSLLGKISYGIYMYHWIVILLLTKLLSSLFLGKYNSSYSNIILYSFVLFFTIFISYFSYNTIERYFLNLKKRFEIV
;
A
#
# COMPACT_ATOMS: atom_id res chain seq x y z
N PHE A 1 -15.16 -14.99 -5.51
CA PHE A 1 -15.63 -15.25 -4.14
C PHE A 1 -16.04 -13.92 -3.53
N ASN A 2 -17.32 -13.54 -3.65
CA ASN A 2 -17.89 -12.40 -2.92
C ASN A 2 -18.51 -12.93 -1.63
N PHE A 3 -17.79 -12.81 -0.52
CA PHE A 3 -18.38 -12.99 0.81
C PHE A 3 -19.06 -11.67 1.19
N GLU A 4 -20.25 -11.42 0.62
CA GLU A 4 -21.11 -10.35 1.10
C GLU A 4 -21.88 -10.86 2.31
N PHE A 5 -21.40 -10.53 3.51
CA PHE A 5 -22.23 -10.56 4.71
C PHE A 5 -23.26 -9.44 4.55
N TYR A 6 -24.42 -9.73 3.95
CA TYR A 6 -25.44 -8.72 3.64
C TYR A 6 -26.01 -8.02 4.90
N TYR A 7 -25.83 -8.63 6.07
CA TYR A 7 -26.22 -8.06 7.36
C TYR A 7 -24.99 -7.90 8.26
N PHE A 8 -24.92 -6.77 8.96
CA PHE A 8 -23.94 -6.43 10.00
C PHE A 8 -22.51 -6.06 9.58
N THR A 9 -22.22 -5.80 8.30
CA THR A 9 -20.88 -5.38 7.87
C THR A 9 -20.45 -4.06 8.50
N ASP A 10 -21.37 -3.11 8.58
CA ASP A 10 -21.08 -1.77 9.07
C ASP A 10 -20.78 -1.78 10.57
N GLU A 11 -21.51 -2.59 11.34
CA GLU A 11 -21.29 -2.82 12.76
C GLU A 11 -19.96 -3.52 13.02
N LEU A 12 -19.61 -4.52 12.18
CA LEU A 12 -18.30 -5.17 12.25
C LEU A 12 -17.17 -4.18 11.96
N PHE A 13 -17.29 -3.36 10.92
CA PHE A 13 -16.31 -2.31 10.62
C PHE A 13 -16.23 -1.29 11.75
N ALA A 14 -17.36 -0.86 12.31
CA ALA A 14 -17.39 0.07 13.44
C ALA A 14 -16.66 -0.49 14.67
N LEU A 15 -16.85 -1.78 14.99
CA LEU A 15 -16.11 -2.44 16.06
C LEU A 15 -14.62 -2.53 15.78
N LEU A 16 -14.22 -2.87 14.54
CA LEU A 16 -12.81 -2.92 14.13
C LEU A 16 -12.15 -1.54 14.19
N PHE A 17 -12.83 -0.49 13.71
CA PHE A 17 -12.33 0.89 13.79
C PHE A 17 -12.27 1.38 15.24
N CYS A 18 -13.28 1.09 16.06
CA CYS A 18 -13.26 1.41 17.48
C CYS A 18 -12.07 0.75 18.18
N PHE A 19 -11.83 -0.54 17.91
CA PHE A 19 -10.66 -1.26 18.42
C PHE A 19 -9.35 -0.61 17.94
N LEU A 20 -9.22 -0.27 16.66
CA LEU A 20 -8.04 0.43 16.13
C LEU A 20 -7.81 1.78 16.82
N ILE A 21 -8.83 2.63 16.91
CA ILE A 21 -8.74 3.96 17.51
C ILE A 21 -8.40 3.85 19.00
N ALA A 22 -9.01 2.92 19.73
CA ALA A 22 -8.69 2.70 21.14
C ALA A 22 -7.23 2.28 21.36
N ASN A 23 -6.69 1.41 20.49
CA ASN A 23 -5.28 1.01 20.55
C ASN A 23 -4.32 2.14 20.15
N ILE A 24 -4.69 2.97 19.17
CA ILE A 24 -3.89 4.13 18.74
C ILE A 24 -3.96 5.27 19.77
N SER A 25 -5.06 5.45 20.48
CA SER A 25 -5.21 6.53 21.48
C SER A 25 -4.43 6.24 22.78
N ASN A 26 -4.10 4.98 23.06
CA ASN A 26 -3.35 4.61 24.26
C ASN A 26 -1.87 4.95 24.10
N LYS A 27 -1.28 5.66 25.06
CA LYS A 27 0.15 6.10 25.08
C LYS A 27 1.20 4.99 24.95
N ARG A 28 0.82 3.71 25.00
CA ARG A 28 1.74 2.56 24.87
C ARG A 28 1.47 1.84 23.56
N HIS A 29 2.12 2.26 22.49
CA HIS A 29 1.89 1.71 21.14
C HIS A 29 2.79 0.48 20.86
N TYR A 30 2.66 -0.60 21.63
CA TYR A 30 3.51 -1.79 21.42
C TYR A 30 3.38 -2.40 20.00
N PHE A 31 2.21 -2.26 19.36
CA PHE A 31 1.96 -2.77 18.00
C PHE A 31 2.29 -1.77 16.89
N PHE A 32 2.08 -0.47 17.11
CA PHE A 32 2.17 0.56 16.07
C PHE A 32 3.51 1.32 16.03
N ASP A 33 4.29 1.34 17.12
CA ASP A 33 5.61 2.00 17.15
C ASP A 33 6.75 1.15 16.59
N ASN A 34 6.45 0.01 15.96
CA ASN A 34 7.47 -0.81 15.32
C ASN A 34 8.07 -0.10 14.10
N LYS A 35 9.39 -0.17 13.95
CA LYS A 35 10.14 0.46 12.84
C LYS A 35 9.58 0.09 11.47
N ILE A 36 9.10 -1.15 11.31
CA ILE A 36 8.48 -1.65 10.07
C ILE A 36 7.17 -0.93 9.79
N MET A 37 6.29 -0.76 10.79
CA MET A 37 5.02 -0.07 10.63
C MET A 37 5.23 1.41 10.32
N SER A 38 6.19 2.06 11.00
CA SER A 38 6.58 3.44 10.68
C SER A 38 7.12 3.58 9.25
N LEU A 39 7.93 2.62 8.78
CA LEU A 39 8.44 2.60 7.41
C LEU A 39 7.31 2.37 6.39
N LEU A 40 6.41 1.41 6.64
CA LEU A 40 5.23 1.16 5.81
C LEU A 40 4.33 2.40 5.72
N GLY A 41 4.10 3.09 6.83
CA GLY A 41 3.33 4.34 6.86
C GLY A 41 3.98 5.44 6.02
N LYS A 42 5.31 5.56 6.07
CA LYS A 42 6.07 6.52 5.25
C LYS A 42 5.96 6.24 3.74
N ILE A 43 6.07 4.98 3.32
CA ILE A 43 5.98 4.63 1.90
C ILE A 43 4.54 4.54 1.38
N SER A 44 3.53 4.62 2.25
CA SER A 44 2.12 4.45 1.90
C SER A 44 1.62 5.46 0.85
N TYR A 45 2.11 6.70 0.92
CA TYR A 45 1.82 7.73 -0.08
C TYR A 45 2.33 7.32 -1.47
N GLY A 46 3.57 6.83 -1.54
CA GLY A 46 4.15 6.29 -2.77
C GLY A 46 3.32 5.12 -3.32
N ILE A 47 2.90 4.20 -2.44
CA ILE A 47 2.10 3.03 -2.86
C ILE A 47 0.80 3.51 -3.51
N TYR A 48 0.09 4.45 -2.88
CA TYR A 48 -1.12 5.04 -3.43
C TYR A 48 -0.87 5.72 -4.79
N MET A 49 0.21 6.48 -4.94
CA MET A 49 0.49 7.19 -6.19
C MET A 49 0.90 6.28 -7.35
N TYR A 50 1.73 5.27 -7.08
CA TYR A 50 2.34 4.47 -8.15
C TYR A 50 1.60 3.17 -8.47
N HIS A 51 0.73 2.66 -7.59
CA HIS A 51 0.13 1.35 -7.81
C HIS A 51 -0.64 1.22 -9.12
N TRP A 52 -1.41 2.22 -9.53
CA TRP A 52 -2.14 2.20 -10.82
C TRP A 52 -1.19 2.10 -12.01
N ILE A 53 -0.12 2.89 -12.01
CA ILE A 53 0.87 2.92 -13.09
C ILE A 53 1.58 1.56 -13.20
N VAL A 54 1.95 0.98 -12.06
CA VAL A 54 2.60 -0.33 -11.99
C VAL A 54 1.68 -1.44 -12.48
N ILE A 55 0.41 -1.42 -12.08
CA ILE A 55 -0.60 -2.38 -12.56
C ILE A 55 -0.72 -2.31 -14.08
N LEU A 56 -0.89 -1.11 -14.65
CA LEU A 56 -1.03 -0.93 -16.11
C LEU A 56 0.23 -1.38 -16.88
N LEU A 57 1.41 -1.06 -16.36
CA LEU A 57 2.67 -1.49 -16.98
C LEU A 57 2.85 -3.01 -16.92
N LEU A 58 2.67 -3.61 -15.75
CA LEU A 58 2.90 -5.04 -15.58
C LEU A 58 1.86 -5.89 -16.29
N THR A 59 0.59 -5.48 -16.28
CA THR A 59 -0.45 -6.15 -17.08
C THR A 59 -0.11 -6.13 -18.58
N LYS A 60 0.39 -5.00 -19.11
CA LYS A 60 0.79 -4.92 -20.53
C LYS A 60 2.08 -5.68 -20.85
N LEU A 61 3.04 -5.72 -19.93
CA LEU A 61 4.30 -6.44 -20.13
C LEU A 61 4.10 -7.96 -20.02
N LEU A 62 3.41 -8.40 -18.97
CA LEU A 62 3.09 -9.81 -18.77
C LEU A 62 2.14 -10.32 -19.86
N SER A 63 1.33 -9.45 -20.49
CA SER A 63 0.42 -9.89 -21.55
C SER A 63 1.12 -10.29 -22.83
N SER A 64 2.14 -9.51 -23.17
CA SER A 64 3.03 -9.80 -24.28
C SER A 64 3.83 -11.09 -24.02
N LEU A 65 4.33 -11.28 -22.78
CA LEU A 65 5.17 -12.42 -22.43
C LEU A 65 4.43 -13.76 -22.34
N PHE A 66 3.18 -13.77 -21.85
CA PHE A 66 2.40 -15.00 -21.68
C PHE A 66 1.57 -15.41 -22.91
N LEU A 67 1.78 -14.78 -24.08
CA LEU A 67 1.11 -15.08 -25.36
C LEU A 67 -0.40 -15.35 -25.21
N GLY A 68 -1.11 -14.55 -24.39
CA GLY A 68 -2.56 -14.67 -24.24
C GLY A 68 -3.08 -15.82 -23.37
N LYS A 69 -2.22 -16.62 -22.70
CA LYS A 69 -2.65 -17.63 -21.70
C LYS A 69 -2.96 -17.02 -20.32
N TYR A 70 -3.78 -15.96 -20.31
CA TYR A 70 -4.14 -15.22 -19.10
C TYR A 70 -5.03 -15.96 -18.11
N ASN A 71 -5.70 -17.02 -18.57
CA ASN A 71 -6.73 -17.70 -17.78
C ASN A 71 -6.20 -18.79 -16.84
N SER A 72 -4.88 -18.94 -16.71
CA SER A 72 -4.34 -19.86 -15.72
C SER A 72 -4.30 -19.19 -14.34
N SER A 73 -4.71 -19.90 -13.29
CA SER A 73 -4.55 -19.39 -11.91
C SER A 73 -3.09 -19.02 -11.60
N TYR A 74 -2.14 -19.69 -12.26
CA TYR A 74 -0.71 -19.44 -12.16
C TYR A 74 -0.29 -18.06 -12.68
N SER A 75 -0.80 -17.62 -13.84
CA SER A 75 -0.49 -16.28 -14.39
C SER A 75 -0.99 -15.16 -13.49
N ASN A 76 -2.13 -15.34 -12.83
CA ASN A 76 -2.68 -14.35 -11.90
C ASN A 76 -1.86 -14.23 -10.62
N ILE A 77 -1.42 -15.36 -10.05
CA ILE A 77 -0.54 -15.37 -8.86
C ILE A 77 0.76 -14.63 -9.16
N ILE A 78 1.37 -14.91 -10.32
CA ILE A 78 2.57 -14.20 -10.77
C ILE A 78 2.28 -12.71 -10.89
N LEU A 79 1.23 -12.33 -11.61
CA LEU A 79 0.90 -10.92 -11.83
C LEU A 79 0.72 -10.17 -10.51
N TYR A 80 -0.07 -10.69 -9.57
CA TYR A 80 -0.29 -10.04 -8.29
C TYR A 80 0.98 -9.95 -7.45
N SER A 81 1.80 -11.01 -7.42
CA SER A 81 3.07 -11.00 -6.70
C SER A 81 4.04 -9.96 -7.28
N PHE A 82 4.11 -9.85 -8.61
CA PHE A 82 4.94 -8.86 -9.30
C PHE A 82 4.42 -7.44 -9.07
N VAL A 83 3.10 -7.22 -9.16
CA VAL A 83 2.50 -5.91 -8.88
C VAL A 83 2.81 -5.48 -7.45
N LEU A 84 2.56 -6.34 -6.45
CA LEU A 84 2.86 -6.01 -5.06
C LEU A 84 4.35 -5.72 -4.85
N PHE A 85 5.23 -6.53 -5.42
CA PHE A 85 6.68 -6.34 -5.31
C PHE A 85 7.13 -5.00 -5.92
N PHE A 86 6.76 -4.74 -7.18
CA PHE A 86 7.17 -3.52 -7.88
C PHE A 86 6.55 -2.26 -7.29
N THR A 87 5.29 -2.32 -6.84
CA THR A 87 4.66 -1.17 -6.16
C THR A 87 5.40 -0.79 -4.89
N ILE A 88 5.70 -1.76 -4.02
CA ILE A 88 6.47 -1.51 -2.79
C ILE A 88 7.87 -1.01 -3.13
N PHE A 89 8.53 -1.62 -4.11
CA PHE A 89 9.89 -1.24 -4.52
C PHE A 89 9.97 0.20 -5.06
N ILE A 90 9.09 0.56 -5.98
CA ILE A 90 9.02 1.90 -6.57
C ILE A 90 8.65 2.93 -5.50
N SER A 91 7.71 2.59 -4.61
CA SER A 91 7.29 3.48 -3.52
C SER A 91 8.42 3.72 -2.53
N TYR A 92 9.18 2.68 -2.17
CA TYR A 92 10.36 2.81 -1.33
C TYR A 92 11.44 3.69 -1.96
N PHE A 93 11.68 3.51 -3.26
CA PHE A 93 12.64 4.34 -3.99
C PHE A 93 12.19 5.81 -4.08
N SER A 94 10.91 6.05 -4.36
CA SER A 94 10.32 7.40 -4.41
C SER A 94 10.38 8.10 -3.05
N TYR A 95 10.09 7.37 -1.96
CA TYR A 95 10.20 7.89 -0.61
C TYR A 95 11.60 8.43 -0.30
N ASN A 96 12.64 7.65 -0.64
CA ASN A 96 14.02 8.02 -0.32
C ASN A 96 14.57 9.17 -1.20
N THR A 97 14.06 9.33 -2.42
CA THR A 97 14.58 10.30 -3.41
C THR A 97 13.74 11.57 -3.47
N ILE A 98 12.46 11.44 -3.80
CA ILE A 98 11.56 12.56 -4.09
C ILE A 98 10.92 13.06 -2.79
N GLU A 99 10.27 12.17 -2.04
CA GLU A 99 9.47 12.57 -0.88
C GLU A 99 10.32 13.19 0.22
N ARG A 100 11.45 12.57 0.53
CA ARG A 100 12.42 13.09 1.50
C ARG A 100 13.01 14.45 1.08
N TYR A 101 13.19 14.69 -0.21
CA TYR A 101 13.65 15.99 -0.71
C TYR A 101 12.59 17.08 -0.48
N PHE A 102 11.34 16.84 -0.87
CA PHE A 102 10.24 17.80 -0.68
C PHE A 102 9.89 18.04 0.79
N LEU A 103 9.94 17.01 1.64
CA LEU A 103 9.73 17.17 3.09
C LEU A 103 10.81 18.05 3.72
N ASN A 104 12.07 17.92 3.28
CA ASN A 104 13.17 18.75 3.76
C ASN A 104 13.07 20.20 3.25
N LEU A 105 12.57 20.40 2.03
CA LEU A 105 12.25 21.74 1.52
C LEU A 105 11.16 22.38 2.37
N LYS A 106 10.03 21.69 2.62
CA LYS A 106 8.95 22.21 3.48
C LYS A 106 9.48 22.70 4.82
N LYS A 107 10.27 21.86 5.51
CA LYS A 107 10.87 22.22 6.82
C LYS A 107 11.74 23.47 6.78
N ARG A 108 12.38 23.78 5.65
CA ARG A 108 13.19 25.00 5.49
C ARG A 108 12.33 26.26 5.36
N PHE A 109 11.14 26.15 4.77
CA PHE A 109 10.22 27.28 4.58
C PHE A 109 9.17 27.42 5.69
N GLU A 110 9.09 26.45 6.60
CA GLU A 110 8.20 26.46 7.77
C GLU A 110 8.78 27.28 8.95
N ILE A 111 9.99 27.83 8.79
CA ILE A 111 10.61 28.77 9.74
C ILE A 111 10.26 30.19 9.28
N VAL A 112 9.03 30.65 9.53
CA VAL A 112 8.61 32.06 9.57
C VAL A 112 7.54 32.21 10.65
#